data_AF-A0A4T0BSU3-F1
#
_entry.id   AF-A0A4T0BSU3-F1
#
_cell.length_a   1.000
_cell.length_b   1.000
_cell.length_c   1.000
_cell.angle_alpha   90.00
_cell.angle_beta   90.00
_cell.angle_gamma   90.00
#
_symmetry.space_group_name_H-M   'P 1'
#
loop_
_entity.id
_entity.type
_entity.pdbx_description
1 polymer ?
#
loop_
_entity_poly.entity_id
_entity_poly.type
_entity_poly.pdbx_seq_one_letter_code
_entity_poly.pdbx_strand_id
1 'polypeptide(L)'
;MSDQQNNQDLTMSKNKADKQPFQDAAQPDNRPLSLGYSIEGLAKPGDFEHTDMFPGINLNHNIEKGYKQNFDDMIDMFGKGQALEAETVAHMLLTRGDLPVLYRTHAHVILAYGPVNRLYHARKAVEVAEQGITMHGDDEGVGTELLAVANRALTDVRTNAANTTNSTDAEKEDGEKKKPKQKGEKHTVGQ
;
A
#
# COMPACT_ATOMS: atom_id res chain seq x y z
N MET A 1 41.26 35.00 14.17
CA MET A 1 41.98 33.71 14.09
C MET A 1 41.89 33.30 12.63
N SER A 2 42.98 33.49 11.88
CA SER A 2 43.07 33.15 10.46
C SER A 2 44.04 31.98 10.35
N ASP A 3 43.52 30.82 9.93
CA ASP A 3 44.35 29.64 9.71
C ASP A 3 44.99 29.70 8.33
N GLN A 4 46.32 29.69 8.35
CA GLN A 4 47.18 29.78 7.19
C GLN A 4 47.42 28.38 6.61
N GLN A 5 47.24 28.30 5.29
CA GLN A 5 47.39 27.13 4.43
C GLN A 5 48.78 26.47 4.55
N ASN A 6 48.82 25.13 4.51
CA ASN A 6 50.03 24.38 4.17
C ASN A 6 49.74 23.47 2.97
N ASN A 7 50.07 23.97 1.77
CA ASN A 7 50.27 23.16 0.58
C ASN A 7 51.76 22.82 0.50
N GLN A 8 52.11 21.54 0.44
CA GLN A 8 53.44 21.09 0.05
C GLN A 8 53.32 20.29 -1.25
N ASP A 9 54.13 20.73 -2.19
CA ASP A 9 54.09 20.51 -3.62
C ASP A 9 54.56 19.11 -4.06
N LEU A 10 54.06 18.73 -5.22
CA LEU A 10 54.48 17.58 -6.03
C LEU A 10 55.96 17.74 -6.44
N THR A 11 56.78 16.71 -6.20
CA THR A 11 57.97 16.47 -7.04
C THR A 11 57.94 15.04 -7.59
N MET A 12 57.76 14.97 -8.91
CA MET A 12 57.87 13.76 -9.73
C MET A 12 59.34 13.35 -9.87
N SER A 13 59.66 12.11 -9.50
CA SER A 13 60.89 11.45 -9.95
C SER A 13 60.53 10.22 -10.79
N LYS A 14 60.63 10.39 -12.10
CA LYS A 14 60.63 9.29 -13.08
C LYS A 14 61.98 8.59 -13.01
N ASN A 15 62.00 7.29 -12.72
CA ASN A 15 63.07 6.41 -13.17
C ASN A 15 62.53 5.05 -13.62
N LYS A 16 62.50 4.93 -14.95
CA LYS A 16 62.80 3.81 -15.85
C LYS A 16 62.43 2.37 -15.45
N ALA A 17 61.69 1.79 -16.39
CA ALA A 17 61.33 0.39 -16.55
C ALA A 17 62.50 -0.58 -16.46
N ASP A 18 62.30 -1.62 -15.65
CA ASP A 18 62.85 -2.95 -15.90
C ASP A 18 61.68 -3.94 -15.96
N LYS A 19 61.65 -4.72 -17.05
CA LYS A 19 60.68 -5.80 -17.29
C LYS A 19 60.95 -6.96 -16.34
N GLN A 20 59.97 -7.33 -15.53
CA GLN A 20 59.90 -8.60 -14.81
C GLN A 20 58.48 -9.19 -15.01
N PRO A 21 58.35 -10.53 -15.06
CA PRO A 21 57.23 -11.20 -15.71
C PRO A 21 55.96 -11.10 -14.89
N PHE A 22 54.81 -11.11 -15.59
CA PHE A 22 53.49 -11.28 -14.99
C PHE A 22 53.52 -12.48 -14.03
N GLN A 23 53.45 -12.19 -12.73
CA GLN A 23 53.18 -13.21 -11.73
C GLN A 23 51.69 -13.50 -11.79
N ASP A 24 51.39 -14.79 -11.98
CA ASP A 24 50.08 -15.39 -11.99
C ASP A 24 49.19 -14.78 -10.90
N ALA A 25 47.99 -14.32 -11.27
CA ALA A 25 47.00 -13.90 -10.30
C ALA A 25 46.76 -15.08 -9.35
N ALA A 26 46.98 -14.87 -8.06
CA ALA A 26 46.68 -15.86 -7.04
C ALA A 26 45.25 -16.38 -7.26
N GLN A 27 45.15 -17.68 -7.54
CA GLN A 27 43.86 -18.37 -7.60
C GLN A 27 43.08 -18.04 -6.31
N PRO A 28 41.78 -17.73 -6.39
CA PRO A 28 40.97 -17.57 -5.20
C PRO A 28 41.06 -18.86 -4.40
N ASP A 29 41.44 -18.74 -3.14
CA ASP A 29 41.49 -19.86 -2.23
C ASP A 29 40.06 -20.35 -2.00
N ASN A 30 39.63 -21.33 -2.80
CA ASN A 30 38.31 -21.95 -2.72
C ASN A 30 38.19 -22.90 -1.52
N ARG A 31 39.13 -22.86 -0.56
CA ARG A 31 38.98 -23.59 0.69
C ARG A 31 37.80 -23.01 1.45
N PRO A 32 36.80 -23.84 1.82
CA PRO A 32 35.68 -23.37 2.61
C PRO A 32 36.23 -22.76 3.89
N LEU A 33 35.73 -21.56 4.23
CA LEU A 33 36.04 -20.92 5.50
C LEU A 33 35.68 -21.91 6.61
N SER A 34 36.69 -22.37 7.34
CA SER A 34 36.49 -23.18 8.53
C SER A 34 35.88 -22.28 9.60
N LEU A 35 34.55 -22.21 9.61
CA LEU A 35 33.77 -21.76 10.76
C LEU A 35 34.23 -22.66 11.91
N GLY A 36 34.94 -22.11 12.90
CA GLY A 36 35.59 -22.85 14.00
C GLY A 36 34.64 -23.56 14.98
N TYR A 37 33.49 -24.03 14.49
CA TYR A 37 32.45 -24.76 15.18
C TYR A 37 32.13 -25.99 14.32
N SER A 38 32.21 -27.18 14.91
CA SER A 38 31.80 -28.42 14.23
C SER A 38 30.31 -28.35 13.93
N ILE A 39 29.96 -28.52 12.66
CA ILE A 39 28.57 -28.77 12.21
C ILE A 39 28.15 -30.23 12.41
N GLU A 40 29.06 -31.08 12.88
CA GLU A 40 28.78 -32.47 13.24
C GLU A 40 27.79 -32.52 14.41
N GLY A 41 26.58 -33.01 14.13
CA GLY A 41 25.48 -33.08 15.11
C GLY A 41 24.46 -31.95 15.00
N LEU A 42 24.72 -30.91 14.20
CA LEU A 42 23.68 -29.97 13.80
C LEU A 42 22.80 -30.63 12.74
N ALA A 43 21.49 -30.41 12.83
CA ALA A 43 20.57 -30.93 11.82
C ALA A 43 20.93 -30.33 10.46
N LYS A 44 20.79 -31.13 9.41
CA LYS A 44 21.10 -30.72 8.05
C LYS A 44 20.15 -29.60 7.63
N PRO A 45 20.58 -28.69 6.75
CA PRO A 45 19.65 -27.79 6.06
C PRO A 45 18.51 -28.64 5.45
N GLY A 46 17.26 -28.32 5.80
CA GLY A 46 16.10 -29.12 5.42
C GLY A 46 15.49 -29.96 6.54
N ASP A 47 16.25 -30.37 7.56
CA ASP A 47 15.77 -31.29 8.61
C ASP A 47 14.71 -30.65 9.53
N PHE A 48 14.57 -29.32 9.49
CA PHE A 48 13.54 -28.58 10.22
C PHE A 48 12.50 -27.92 9.30
N GLU A 49 12.50 -28.16 7.99
CA GLU A 49 11.56 -27.52 7.05
C GLU A 49 10.09 -27.85 7.33
N HIS A 50 9.82 -28.91 8.09
CA HIS A 50 8.48 -29.33 8.51
C HIS A 50 8.32 -29.37 10.03
N THR A 51 9.31 -28.85 10.77
CA THR A 51 9.30 -28.85 12.23
C THR A 51 8.92 -27.45 12.70
N ASP A 52 7.84 -27.33 13.45
CA ASP A 52 7.54 -26.09 14.16
C ASP A 52 8.73 -25.76 15.06
N MET A 53 9.54 -24.77 14.65
CA MET A 53 10.77 -24.37 15.35
C MET A 53 10.49 -23.97 16.82
N PHE A 54 9.23 -23.65 17.12
CA PHE A 54 8.73 -23.30 18.45
C PHE A 54 7.40 -24.02 18.73
N PRO A 55 7.43 -25.31 19.12
CA PRO A 55 6.22 -26.04 19.44
C PRO A 55 5.51 -25.34 20.60
N GLY A 56 4.29 -24.86 20.35
CA GLY A 56 3.48 -24.08 21.30
C GLY A 56 3.29 -22.60 20.95
N ILE A 57 4.03 -22.06 19.98
CA ILE A 57 3.77 -20.73 19.41
C ILE A 57 2.86 -20.88 18.19
N ASN A 58 1.57 -20.56 18.35
CA ASN A 58 0.67 -20.44 17.22
C ASN A 58 0.84 -19.05 16.58
N LEU A 59 1.58 -18.99 15.47
CA LEU A 59 1.88 -17.75 14.76
C LEU A 59 0.60 -17.06 14.27
N ASN A 60 -0.38 -17.83 13.77
CA ASN A 60 -1.65 -17.30 13.28
C ASN A 60 -2.44 -16.62 14.41
N HIS A 61 -2.50 -17.25 15.59
CA HIS A 61 -3.16 -16.68 16.76
C HIS A 61 -2.49 -15.38 17.23
N ASN A 62 -1.15 -15.31 17.18
CA ASN A 62 -0.41 -14.10 17.55
C ASN A 62 -0.63 -12.96 16.55
N ILE A 63 -0.63 -13.27 15.25
CA ILE A 63 -0.94 -12.32 14.17
C ILE A 63 -2.37 -11.79 14.33
N GLU A 64 -3.33 -12.69 14.53
CA GLU A 64 -4.73 -12.32 14.75
C GLU A 64 -4.86 -11.41 15.98
N LYS A 65 -4.28 -11.78 17.11
CA LYS A 65 -4.29 -10.98 18.34
C LYS A 65 -3.65 -9.60 18.14
N GLY A 66 -2.63 -9.49 17.27
CA GLY A 66 -1.97 -8.23 16.95
C GLY A 66 -2.86 -7.23 16.18
N TYR A 67 -3.82 -7.72 15.40
CA TYR A 67 -4.64 -6.87 14.53
C TYR A 67 -6.11 -6.79 14.92
N LYS A 68 -6.61 -7.76 15.71
CA LYS A 68 -8.03 -7.90 16.01
C LYS A 68 -8.66 -6.64 16.60
N GLN A 69 -8.01 -6.01 17.59
CA GLN A 69 -8.57 -4.79 18.21
C GLN A 69 -8.74 -3.66 17.18
N ASN A 70 -7.70 -3.41 16.37
CA ASN A 70 -7.76 -2.39 15.32
C ASN A 70 -8.83 -2.74 14.27
N PHE A 71 -8.97 -4.00 13.92
CA PHE A 71 -10.02 -4.44 13.00
C PHE A 71 -11.42 -4.22 13.58
N ASP A 72 -11.66 -4.63 14.82
CA ASP A 72 -12.94 -4.45 15.50
C ASP A 72 -13.29 -2.96 15.62
N ASP A 73 -12.32 -2.13 16.01
CA ASP A 73 -12.46 -0.67 16.11
C ASP A 73 -12.80 -0.05 14.75
N MET A 74 -12.13 -0.49 13.67
CA MET A 74 -12.40 -0.04 12.31
C MET A 74 -13.85 -0.30 11.88
N ILE A 75 -14.35 -1.52 12.13
CA ILE A 75 -15.71 -1.92 11.78
C ILE A 75 -16.74 -1.16 12.62
N ASP A 76 -16.51 -1.01 13.93
CA ASP A 76 -17.38 -0.28 14.85
C ASP A 76 -17.46 1.22 14.50
N MET A 77 -16.32 1.87 14.24
CA MET A 77 -16.26 3.26 13.79
C MET A 77 -17.04 3.47 12.49
N PHE A 78 -16.85 2.56 11.51
CA PHE A 78 -17.58 2.62 10.26
C PHE A 78 -19.10 2.48 10.48
N GLY A 79 -19.52 1.53 11.32
CA GLY A 79 -20.92 1.33 11.69
C GLY A 79 -21.54 2.54 12.42
N LYS A 80 -20.75 3.28 13.18
CA LYS A 80 -21.14 4.53 13.86
C LYS A 80 -21.12 5.77 12.94
N GLY A 81 -20.71 5.63 11.68
CA GLY A 81 -20.57 6.75 10.75
C GLY A 81 -19.34 7.63 11.01
N GLN A 82 -18.38 7.15 11.82
CA GLN A 82 -17.10 7.81 12.08
C GLN A 82 -16.12 7.50 10.94
N ALA A 83 -16.44 8.01 9.75
CA ALA A 83 -15.76 7.64 8.51
C ALA A 83 -14.26 7.96 8.53
N LEU A 84 -13.88 9.13 9.04
CA LEU A 84 -12.48 9.56 9.08
C LEU A 84 -11.62 8.65 9.98
N GLU A 85 -12.15 8.29 11.13
CA GLU A 85 -11.49 7.39 12.08
C GLU A 85 -11.39 5.98 11.51
N ALA A 86 -12.47 5.45 10.93
CA ALA A 86 -12.46 4.15 10.26
C ALA A 86 -11.45 4.09 9.11
N GLU A 87 -11.38 5.14 8.28
CA GLU A 87 -10.41 5.26 7.18
C GLU A 87 -8.97 5.29 7.70
N THR A 88 -8.73 6.00 8.80
CA THR A 88 -7.40 6.08 9.43
C THR A 88 -6.93 4.70 9.88
N VAL A 89 -7.80 3.94 10.53
CA VAL A 89 -7.49 2.58 10.98
C VAL A 89 -7.33 1.63 9.80
N ALA A 90 -8.16 1.75 8.75
CA ALA A 90 -8.04 0.96 7.52
C ALA A 90 -6.68 1.17 6.84
N HIS A 91 -6.24 2.43 6.69
CA HIS A 91 -4.92 2.74 6.14
C HIS A 91 -3.79 2.17 7.01
N MET A 92 -3.88 2.30 8.34
CA MET A 92 -2.90 1.74 9.26
C MET A 92 -2.79 0.22 9.09
N LEU A 93 -3.92 -0.50 9.04
CA LEU A 93 -3.93 -1.96 8.83
C LEU A 93 -3.25 -2.33 7.51
N LEU A 94 -3.53 -1.62 6.42
CA LEU A 94 -2.96 -1.88 5.10
C LEU A 94 -1.43 -1.64 5.01
N THR A 95 -0.81 -0.99 6.00
CA THR A 95 0.65 -0.90 6.08
C THR A 95 1.32 -2.23 6.51
N ARG A 96 0.54 -3.19 7.00
CA ARG A 96 1.03 -4.46 7.54
C ARG A 96 1.06 -5.53 6.44
N GLY A 97 2.27 -5.99 6.11
CA GLY A 97 2.49 -6.96 5.04
C GLY A 97 1.85 -8.33 5.31
N ASP A 98 1.80 -8.73 6.58
CA ASP A 98 1.26 -9.97 7.13
C ASP A 98 -0.22 -9.87 7.56
N LEU A 99 -0.92 -8.79 7.20
CA LEU A 99 -2.32 -8.60 7.54
C LEU A 99 -3.20 -9.74 6.95
N PRO A 100 -4.04 -10.41 7.77
CA PRO A 100 -4.97 -11.44 7.30
C PRO A 100 -5.88 -10.96 6.16
N VAL A 101 -6.19 -11.86 5.23
CA VAL A 101 -7.02 -11.59 4.04
C VAL A 101 -8.34 -10.92 4.41
N LEU A 102 -9.04 -11.46 5.42
CA LEU A 102 -10.31 -10.92 5.92
C LEU A 102 -10.19 -9.43 6.26
N TYR A 103 -9.18 -9.09 7.04
CA TYR A 103 -8.96 -7.72 7.51
C TYR A 103 -8.54 -6.80 6.36
N ARG A 104 -7.69 -7.31 5.46
CA ARG A 104 -7.25 -6.58 4.26
C ARG A 104 -8.40 -6.25 3.33
N THR A 105 -9.29 -7.22 3.05
CA THR A 105 -10.46 -6.99 2.20
C THR A 105 -11.38 -5.94 2.81
N HIS A 106 -11.72 -6.05 4.09
CA HIS A 106 -12.59 -5.08 4.77
C HIS A 106 -11.99 -3.68 4.83
N ALA A 107 -10.68 -3.56 5.07
CA ALA A 107 -10.01 -2.26 5.01
C ALA A 107 -10.16 -1.61 3.62
N HIS A 108 -10.00 -2.37 2.55
CA HIS A 108 -10.28 -1.88 1.19
C HIS A 108 -11.77 -1.57 0.97
N VAL A 109 -12.71 -2.34 1.52
CA VAL A 109 -14.15 -2.05 1.43
C VAL A 109 -14.48 -0.71 2.08
N ILE A 110 -13.96 -0.44 3.28
CA ILE A 110 -14.20 0.84 3.98
C ILE A 110 -13.65 2.01 3.16
N LEU A 111 -12.42 1.89 2.67
CA LEU A 111 -11.81 2.93 1.83
C LEU A 111 -12.53 3.11 0.48
N ALA A 112 -13.26 2.09 -0.01
CA ALA A 112 -14.10 2.22 -1.20
C ALA A 112 -15.30 3.16 -1.00
N TYR A 113 -15.80 3.26 0.24
CA TYR A 113 -16.86 4.19 0.61
C TYR A 113 -16.32 5.57 1.05
N GLY A 114 -15.00 5.71 1.21
CA GLY A 114 -14.34 6.96 1.55
C GLY A 114 -14.27 7.98 0.40
N PRO A 115 -13.64 9.15 0.59
CA PRO A 115 -13.63 10.22 -0.39
C PRO A 115 -12.63 10.02 -1.55
N VAL A 116 -11.58 9.21 -1.35
CA VAL A 116 -10.42 9.13 -2.26
C VAL A 116 -10.26 7.73 -2.86
N ASN A 117 -9.94 7.66 -4.16
CA ASN A 117 -9.58 6.41 -4.85
C ASN A 117 -10.60 5.27 -4.70
N ARG A 118 -11.89 5.59 -4.53
CA ARG A 118 -12.99 4.65 -4.28
C ARG A 118 -12.97 3.41 -5.17
N LEU A 119 -12.85 3.62 -6.49
CA LEU A 119 -12.87 2.53 -7.47
C LEU A 119 -11.63 1.64 -7.38
N TYR A 120 -10.46 2.21 -7.05
CA TYR A 120 -9.26 1.44 -6.81
C TYR A 120 -9.44 0.54 -5.59
N HIS A 121 -9.88 1.09 -4.46
CA HIS A 121 -10.09 0.31 -3.25
C HIS A 121 -11.15 -0.77 -3.43
N ALA A 122 -12.26 -0.47 -4.11
CA ALA A 122 -13.29 -1.47 -4.40
C ALA A 122 -12.77 -2.64 -5.26
N ARG A 123 -11.96 -2.35 -6.29
CA ARG A 123 -11.33 -3.39 -7.12
C ARG A 123 -10.32 -4.22 -6.33
N LYS A 124 -9.49 -3.57 -5.52
CA LYS A 124 -8.53 -4.26 -4.64
C LYS A 124 -9.23 -5.15 -3.62
N ALA A 125 -10.38 -4.76 -3.08
CA ALA A 125 -11.15 -5.61 -2.17
C ALA A 125 -11.56 -6.93 -2.85
N VAL A 126 -12.05 -6.86 -4.10
CA VAL A 126 -12.43 -8.04 -4.88
C VAL A 126 -11.20 -8.92 -5.14
N GLU A 127 -10.11 -8.33 -5.64
CA GLU A 127 -8.87 -9.04 -5.93
C GLU A 127 -8.32 -9.78 -4.71
N VAL A 128 -8.31 -9.13 -3.54
CA VAL A 128 -7.81 -9.74 -2.30
C VAL A 128 -8.71 -10.88 -1.84
N ALA A 129 -10.03 -10.75 -1.96
CA ALA A 129 -10.97 -11.83 -1.61
C ALA A 129 -10.83 -13.04 -2.55
N GLU A 130 -10.73 -12.82 -3.86
CA GLU A 130 -10.51 -13.87 -4.86
C GLU A 130 -9.16 -14.59 -4.64
N GLN A 131 -8.11 -13.82 -4.36
CA GLN A 131 -6.80 -14.38 -4.03
C GLN A 131 -6.87 -15.21 -2.75
N GLY A 132 -7.61 -14.75 -1.75
CA GLY A 132 -7.87 -15.48 -0.50
C GLY A 132 -8.46 -16.87 -0.73
N ILE A 133 -9.56 -16.94 -1.50
CA ILE A 133 -10.21 -18.20 -1.88
C ILE A 133 -9.22 -19.11 -2.63
N THR A 134 -8.45 -18.55 -3.56
CA THR A 134 -7.48 -19.31 -4.36
C THR A 134 -6.35 -19.90 -3.51
N MET A 135 -5.87 -19.15 -2.50
CA MET A 135 -4.73 -19.56 -1.67
C MET A 135 -5.12 -20.47 -0.51
N HIS A 136 -6.31 -20.28 0.07
CA HIS A 136 -6.70 -20.90 1.33
C HIS A 136 -7.92 -21.82 1.22
N GLY A 137 -8.57 -21.88 0.05
CA GLY A 137 -9.84 -22.57 -0.11
C GLY A 137 -11.02 -21.79 0.48
N ASP A 138 -12.19 -22.41 0.46
CA ASP A 138 -13.43 -21.81 0.96
C ASP A 138 -14.42 -22.86 1.47
N ASP A 139 -13.92 -23.84 2.23
CA ASP A 139 -14.73 -24.98 2.68
C ASP A 139 -15.87 -24.55 3.63
N GLU A 140 -15.68 -23.43 4.33
CA GLU A 140 -16.68 -22.84 5.25
C GLU A 140 -17.53 -21.74 4.60
N GLY A 141 -17.29 -21.39 3.34
CA GLY A 141 -18.03 -20.35 2.60
C GLY A 141 -17.69 -18.90 2.98
N VAL A 142 -16.81 -18.68 3.96
CA VAL A 142 -16.39 -17.34 4.45
C VAL A 142 -15.75 -16.51 3.33
N GLY A 143 -14.94 -17.13 2.48
CA GLY A 143 -14.33 -16.48 1.32
C GLY A 143 -15.38 -16.03 0.30
N THR A 144 -16.37 -16.86 0.01
CA THR A 144 -17.51 -16.51 -0.86
C THR A 144 -18.31 -15.35 -0.28
N GLU A 145 -18.60 -15.34 1.01
CA GLU A 145 -19.28 -14.22 1.69
C GLU A 145 -18.46 -12.93 1.60
N LEU A 146 -17.17 -13.02 1.87
CA LEU A 146 -16.25 -11.88 1.80
C LEU A 146 -16.16 -11.32 0.36
N LEU A 147 -16.12 -12.18 -0.65
CA LEU A 147 -16.14 -11.81 -2.05
C LEU A 147 -17.46 -11.14 -2.44
N ALA A 148 -18.60 -11.60 -1.91
CA ALA A 148 -19.89 -10.97 -2.13
C ALA A 148 -19.93 -9.54 -1.55
N VAL A 149 -19.38 -9.33 -0.35
CA VAL A 149 -19.24 -8.00 0.27
C VAL A 149 -18.38 -7.08 -0.61
N ALA A 150 -17.22 -7.56 -1.08
CA ALA A 150 -16.34 -6.79 -1.95
C ALA A 150 -16.99 -6.41 -3.28
N ASN A 151 -17.71 -7.34 -3.91
CA ASN A 151 -18.43 -7.10 -5.16
C ASN A 151 -19.59 -6.11 -5.00
N ARG A 152 -20.27 -6.15 -3.84
CA ARG A 152 -21.29 -5.15 -3.50
C ARG A 152 -20.68 -3.75 -3.44
N ALA A 153 -19.57 -3.57 -2.73
CA ALA A 153 -18.87 -2.29 -2.67
C ALA A 153 -18.44 -1.80 -4.06
N LEU A 154 -17.94 -2.68 -4.92
CA LEU A 154 -17.59 -2.35 -6.30
C LEU A 154 -18.80 -1.90 -7.13
N THR A 155 -19.95 -2.53 -6.93
CA THR A 155 -21.20 -2.17 -7.61
C THR A 155 -21.71 -0.81 -7.13
N ASP A 156 -21.69 -0.57 -5.82
CA ASP A 156 -22.10 0.71 -5.22
C ASP A 156 -21.21 1.87 -5.73
N VAL A 157 -19.90 1.67 -5.78
CA VAL A 157 -18.98 2.70 -6.30
C VAL A 157 -19.23 2.99 -7.79
N ARG A 158 -19.49 1.96 -8.60
CA ARG A 158 -19.77 2.13 -10.04
C ARG A 158 -21.10 2.84 -10.28
N THR A 159 -22.14 2.49 -9.54
CA THR A 159 -23.46 3.13 -9.66
C THR A 159 -23.42 4.59 -9.20
N ASN A 160 -22.72 4.88 -8.11
CA ASN A 160 -22.51 6.26 -7.66
C ASN A 160 -21.73 7.11 -8.69
N ALA A 161 -20.73 6.53 -9.36
CA ALA A 161 -20.01 7.22 -10.43
C ALA A 161 -20.88 7.49 -11.67
N ALA A 162 -21.76 6.55 -12.03
CA ALA A 162 -22.72 6.72 -13.13
C ALA A 162 -23.76 7.81 -12.81
N ASN A 163 -24.24 7.88 -11.56
CA ASN A 163 -25.20 8.91 -11.15
C ASN A 163 -24.58 10.32 -11.14
N THR A 164 -23.30 10.46 -10.79
CA THR A 164 -22.61 11.76 -10.85
C THR A 164 -22.38 12.26 -12.28
N THR A 165 -22.25 11.35 -13.26
CA THR A 165 -22.05 11.74 -14.67
C THR A 165 -23.36 12.08 -15.36
N ASN A 166 -24.45 11.37 -15.05
CA ASN A 166 -25.78 11.67 -15.60
C ASN A 166 -26.38 12.99 -15.07
N SER A 167 -25.98 13.46 -13.88
CA SER A 167 -26.44 14.75 -13.34
C SER A 167 -25.73 15.97 -13.95
N THR A 168 -24.53 15.82 -14.52
CA THR A 168 -23.80 16.94 -15.13
C THR A 168 -24.23 17.25 -16.57
N ASP A 169 -24.94 16.34 -17.23
CA ASP A 169 -25.46 16.54 -18.58
C ASP A 169 -26.84 17.21 -18.61
N ALA A 170 -27.50 17.37 -17.45
CA ALA A 170 -28.81 18.00 -17.34
C ALA A 170 -28.79 19.54 -17.16
N GLU A 171 -27.61 20.17 -17.04
CA GLU A 171 -27.49 21.64 -16.86
C GLU A 171 -26.97 22.40 -18.10
N LYS A 172 -27.12 21.84 -19.30
CA LYS A 172 -26.86 22.56 -20.56
C LYS A 172 -28.00 22.44 -21.57
N GLU A 173 -29.21 22.84 -21.16
CA GLU A 173 -30.18 23.40 -22.10
C GLU A 173 -30.46 24.87 -21.75
N ASP A 174 -29.63 25.71 -22.37
CA ASP A 174 -29.97 26.99 -23.01
C ASP A 174 -31.24 27.73 -22.54
N GLY A 175 -31.07 28.56 -21.52
CA GLY A 175 -31.96 29.69 -21.23
C GLY A 175 -31.33 31.00 -21.72
N GLU A 176 -31.27 31.20 -23.04
CA GLU A 176 -30.79 32.44 -23.66
C GLU A 176 -31.56 33.66 -23.14
N LYS A 177 -30.83 34.56 -22.48
CA LYS A 177 -31.31 35.81 -21.87
C LYS A 177 -31.84 36.78 -22.93
N LYS A 178 -33.16 36.97 -23.02
CA LYS A 178 -33.74 38.21 -23.60
C LYS A 178 -33.96 39.26 -22.51
N LYS A 179 -33.01 40.21 -22.47
CA LYS A 179 -33.08 41.46 -21.71
C LYS A 179 -33.96 42.48 -22.47
N PRO A 180 -35.03 43.06 -21.91
CA PRO A 180 -35.66 44.22 -22.52
C PRO A 180 -34.85 45.49 -22.20
N LYS A 181 -34.44 46.18 -23.26
CA LYS A 181 -33.94 47.56 -23.24
C LYS A 181 -35.18 48.47 -23.18
N GLN A 182 -35.41 49.20 -22.08
CA GLN A 182 -36.25 50.40 -22.11
C GLN A 182 -35.35 51.63 -22.00
N LYS A 183 -35.39 52.43 -23.07
CA LYS A 183 -34.84 53.79 -23.14
C LYS A 183 -35.72 54.71 -22.29
N GLY A 184 -35.09 55.57 -21.49
CA GLY A 184 -35.77 56.67 -20.81
C GLY A 184 -35.96 57.89 -21.71
N GLU A 185 -36.96 58.70 -21.35
CA GLU A 185 -37.17 60.16 -21.52
C GLU A 185 -38.50 60.44 -20.75
N LYS A 186 -38.80 61.53 -20.04
CA LYS A 186 -38.13 62.78 -19.68
C LYS A 186 -38.93 63.39 -18.50
N HIS A 187 -38.20 64.09 -17.64
CA HIS A 187 -38.57 65.15 -16.69
C HIS A 187 -40.00 65.74 -16.73
N THR A 188 -40.59 65.91 -15.54
CA THR A 188 -41.47 67.05 -15.22
C THR A 188 -40.95 67.74 -13.96
N VAL A 189 -40.71 69.05 -14.08
CA VAL A 189 -40.42 69.98 -12.99
C VAL A 189 -41.63 70.90 -12.84
N GLY A 190 -42.13 71.03 -11.62
CA GLY A 190 -42.62 72.26 -10.98
C GLY A 190 -43.92 72.90 -11.49
N GLN A 191 -44.90 73.03 -10.59
CA GLN A 191 -45.08 74.24 -9.76
C GLN A 191 -45.83 73.88 -8.47
#